data_AF-A0A919HR92-F1
#
_entry.id   AF-A0A919HR92-F1
#
_cell.length_a   1.000
_cell.length_b   1.000
_cell.length_c   1.000
_cell.angle_alpha   90.00
_cell.angle_beta   90.00
_cell.angle_gamma   90.00
#
_symmetry.space_group_name_H-M   'P 1'
#
loop_
_entity.id
_entity.type
_entity.pdbx_description
1 polymer ?
#
loop_
_entity_poly.entity_id
_entity_poly.type
_entity_poly.pdbx_seq_one_letter_code
_entity_poly.pdbx_strand_id
1 'polypeptide(L)'
;MAETHGRKETAAMLQGLSTLPPRRLAHRGRYVYEFDLDAALARRPALILVDELAHSNAPGSRHPKRWQDVDELLEAGIDVFTTVNVQHLESLNDVVSGITGVQVRETVPDPFFDAADDVVLVDLP
;
A
#
# COMPACT_ATOMS: atom_id res chain seq x y z
N MET A 1 2.21 5.30 -5.43
CA MET A 1 1.15 6.33 -5.30
C MET A 1 1.27 6.88 -3.90
N ALA A 2 1.26 8.19 -3.68
CA ALA A 2 1.38 8.77 -2.34
C ALA A 2 0.07 9.48 -1.99
N GLU A 3 -0.59 9.04 -0.92
CA GLU A 3 -1.87 9.61 -0.51
C GLU A 3 -1.65 10.83 0.38
N THR A 4 -1.68 12.01 -0.23
CA THR A 4 -1.45 13.26 0.50
C THR A 4 -2.56 13.60 1.50
N HIS A 5 -3.75 12.96 1.42
CA HIS A 5 -4.91 13.22 2.28
C HIS A 5 -5.24 14.73 2.45
N GLY A 6 -4.93 15.55 1.45
CA GLY A 6 -5.12 17.00 1.49
C GLY A 6 -4.06 17.81 2.26
N ARG A 7 -3.02 17.16 2.81
CA ARG A 7 -1.91 17.81 3.52
C ARG A 7 -0.96 18.50 2.54
N LYS A 8 -0.93 19.83 2.59
CA LYS A 8 -0.12 20.67 1.69
C LYS A 8 1.38 20.40 1.80
N GLU A 9 1.86 20.09 2.99
CA GLU A 9 3.29 19.81 3.25
C GLU A 9 3.73 18.48 2.61
N THR A 10 2.92 17.42 2.73
CA THR A 10 3.18 16.14 2.07
C THR A 10 3.13 16.30 0.54
N ALA A 11 2.19 17.09 0.02
CA ALA A 11 2.14 17.39 -1.42
C ALA A 11 3.39 18.15 -1.90
N ALA A 12 3.97 19.02 -1.07
CA ALA A 12 5.23 19.71 -1.39
C ALA A 12 6.43 18.76 -1.41
N MET A 13 6.48 17.76 -0.53
CA MET A 13 7.55 16.75 -0.52
C MET A 13 7.54 15.85 -1.76
N LEU A 14 6.41 15.75 -2.47
CA LEU A 14 6.33 15.05 -3.75
C LEU A 14 6.95 15.85 -4.90
N GLN A 15 7.21 17.14 -4.73
CA GLN A 15 7.83 17.96 -5.78
C GLN A 15 9.27 17.50 -6.03
N GLY A 16 9.56 17.15 -7.29
CA GLY A 16 10.87 16.59 -7.69
C GLY A 16 10.91 15.07 -7.77
N LEU A 17 9.89 14.37 -7.26
CA LEU A 17 9.74 12.94 -7.45
C LEU A 17 8.97 12.65 -8.74
N SER A 18 9.43 11.63 -9.46
CA SER A 18 8.68 11.08 -10.58
C SER A 18 7.42 10.38 -10.08
N THR A 19 6.24 10.84 -10.51
CA THR A 19 4.98 10.21 -10.18
C THR A 19 4.57 9.20 -11.25
N LEU A 20 3.95 8.11 -10.80
CA LEU A 20 3.26 7.16 -11.67
C LEU A 20 1.78 7.55 -11.70
N PRO A 21 1.18 7.81 -12.87
CA PRO A 21 -0.26 8.03 -12.96
C PRO A 21 -1.01 6.80 -12.45
N PRO A 22 -2.07 6.96 -11.63
CA PRO A 22 -2.86 5.83 -11.18
C PRO A 22 -3.66 5.22 -12.34
N ARG A 23 -3.86 3.91 -12.28
CA ARG A 23 -4.71 3.18 -13.20
C ARG A 23 -6.18 3.46 -12.89
N ARG A 24 -6.96 3.82 -13.90
CA ARG A 24 -8.40 4.06 -13.74
C ARG A 24 -9.20 2.80 -14.06
N LEU A 25 -9.95 2.29 -13.10
CA LEU A 25 -10.80 1.09 -13.23
C LEU A 25 -12.28 1.45 -13.11
N ALA A 26 -13.14 0.81 -13.89
CA ALA A 26 -14.59 0.98 -13.79
C ALA A 26 -15.16 -0.05 -12.82
N HIS A 27 -15.76 0.41 -11.72
CA HIS A 27 -16.35 -0.44 -10.70
C HIS A 27 -17.73 0.08 -10.28
N ARG A 28 -18.77 -0.76 -10.41
CA ARG A 28 -20.17 -0.45 -10.02
C ARG A 28 -20.68 0.91 -10.53
N GLY A 29 -20.36 1.24 -11.78
CA GLY A 29 -20.78 2.50 -12.43
C GLY A 29 -20.00 3.75 -11.99
N ARG A 30 -18.90 3.59 -11.24
CA ARG A 30 -17.96 4.66 -10.87
C ARG A 30 -16.56 4.32 -11.33
N TYR A 31 -15.71 5.33 -11.46
CA TYR A 31 -14.28 5.13 -11.66
C TYR A 31 -13.57 5.13 -10.31
N VAL A 32 -12.71 4.14 -10.11
CA VAL A 32 -11.77 4.06 -8.98
C VAL A 32 -10.36 4.16 -9.54
N TYR A 33 -9.46 4.73 -8.74
CA TYR A 33 -8.07 4.91 -9.08
C TYR A 33 -7.25 3.95 -8.25
N GLU A 34 -6.39 3.18 -8.90
CA GLU A 34 -5.55 2.17 -8.29
C GLU A 34 -4.10 2.35 -8.66
N PHE A 35 -3.22 1.69 -7.91
CA PHE A 35 -1.81 1.60 -8.27
C PHE A 35 -1.64 0.86 -9.60
N ASP A 36 -0.86 1.43 -10.52
CA ASP A 36 -0.59 0.82 -11.82
C ASP A 36 0.66 -0.08 -11.73
N LEU A 37 0.48 -1.31 -11.23
CA LEU A 37 1.56 -2.28 -11.10
C LEU A 37 2.26 -2.57 -12.43
N ASP A 38 1.49 -2.75 -13.51
CA ASP A 38 2.04 -3.05 -14.83
C ASP A 38 2.96 -1.92 -15.33
N ALA A 39 2.53 -0.66 -15.15
CA ALA A 39 3.35 0.49 -15.50
C ALA A 39 4.60 0.63 -14.60
N ALA A 40 4.48 0.30 -13.31
CA ALA A 40 5.62 0.29 -12.39
C ALA A 40 6.68 -0.74 -12.80
N LEU A 41 6.25 -1.98 -13.09
CA LEU A 41 7.11 -3.07 -13.55
C LEU A 41 7.76 -2.75 -14.90
N ALA A 42 7.02 -2.15 -15.84
CA ALA A 42 7.57 -1.75 -17.13
C ALA A 42 8.64 -0.65 -16.99
N ARG A 43 8.47 0.25 -16.01
CA ARG A 43 9.41 1.34 -15.76
C ARG A 43 10.69 0.89 -15.06
N ARG A 44 10.64 -0.18 -14.26
CA ARG A 44 11.77 -0.73 -13.48
C ARG A 44 12.57 0.34 -12.72
N PRO A 45 11.93 1.15 -11.85
CA PRO A 45 12.68 2.06 -11.00
C PRO A 45 13.56 1.28 -10.01
N ALA A 46 14.62 1.90 -9.48
CA ALA A 46 15.38 1.30 -8.39
C ALA A 46 14.57 1.26 -7.09
N LEU A 47 13.77 2.30 -6.83
CA LEU A 47 12.93 2.44 -5.64
C LEU A 47 11.54 2.98 -6.03
N ILE A 48 10.49 2.46 -5.40
CA ILE A 48 9.12 2.96 -5.54
C ILE A 48 8.42 3.15 -4.19
N LEU A 49 7.61 4.21 -4.08
CA LEU A 49 6.79 4.49 -2.92
C LEU A 49 5.36 3.99 -3.16
N VAL A 50 4.91 3.06 -2.31
CA VAL A 50 3.58 2.44 -2.38
C VAL A 50 2.89 2.60 -1.02
N ASP A 51 1.94 3.52 -0.93
CA ASP A 51 1.17 3.76 0.31
C ASP A 51 0.14 2.65 0.59
N GLU A 52 -0.22 2.50 1.87
CA GLU A 52 -1.29 1.61 2.35
C GLU A 52 -1.11 0.13 1.99
N LEU A 53 -0.11 -0.51 2.60
CA LEU A 53 0.22 -1.93 2.34
C LEU A 53 -0.97 -2.89 2.53
N ALA A 54 -1.85 -2.58 3.48
CA ALA A 54 -3.02 -3.39 3.81
C ALA A 54 -4.18 -3.26 2.81
N HIS A 55 -4.14 -2.30 1.89
CA HIS A 55 -5.26 -1.96 1.01
C HIS A 55 -5.77 -3.18 0.20
N SER A 56 -7.09 -3.27 0.04
CA SER A 56 -7.73 -4.22 -0.86
C SER A 56 -7.95 -3.59 -2.22
N ASN A 57 -7.24 -4.09 -3.23
CA ASN A 57 -7.30 -3.55 -4.57
C ASN A 57 -8.71 -3.66 -5.16
N ALA A 58 -9.09 -2.68 -5.97
CA ALA A 58 -10.37 -2.68 -6.63
C ALA A 58 -10.59 -3.95 -7.51
N PRO A 59 -11.83 -4.46 -7.60
CA PRO A 59 -12.13 -5.61 -8.46
C PRO A 59 -11.75 -5.37 -9.92
N GLY A 60 -11.07 -6.34 -10.53
CA GLY A 60 -10.46 -6.21 -11.86
C GLY A 60 -8.97 -5.86 -11.85
N SER A 61 -8.40 -5.61 -10.66
CA SER A 61 -6.94 -5.57 -10.45
C SER A 61 -6.34 -6.97 -10.60
N ARG A 62 -5.03 -7.01 -10.91
CA ARG A 62 -4.27 -8.26 -11.06
C ARG A 62 -4.25 -9.06 -9.76
N HIS A 63 -3.96 -8.38 -8.65
CA HIS A 63 -3.97 -8.95 -7.32
C HIS A 63 -5.08 -8.36 -6.46
N PRO A 64 -5.70 -9.15 -5.56
CA PRO A 64 -6.72 -8.64 -4.65
C PRO A 64 -6.17 -7.76 -3.51
N LYS A 65 -4.88 -7.86 -3.16
CA LYS A 65 -4.26 -7.11 -2.06
C LYS A 65 -3.02 -6.35 -2.51
N ARG A 66 -2.81 -5.14 -1.96
CA ARG A 66 -1.66 -4.31 -2.33
C ARG A 66 -0.31 -4.89 -1.91
N TRP A 67 -0.25 -5.62 -0.79
CA TRP A 67 0.97 -6.35 -0.40
C TRP A 67 1.42 -7.36 -1.45
N GLN A 68 0.50 -7.92 -2.26
CA GLN A 68 0.87 -8.82 -3.37
C GLN A 68 1.43 -8.06 -4.58
N ASP A 69 0.97 -6.83 -4.81
CA ASP A 69 1.61 -5.95 -5.80
C ASP A 69 3.04 -5.61 -5.36
N VAL A 70 3.24 -5.36 -4.07
CA VAL A 70 4.57 -5.12 -3.47
C VAL A 70 5.44 -6.36 -3.60
N ASP A 71 4.91 -7.54 -3.32
CA ASP A 71 5.62 -8.82 -3.48
C ASP A 71 6.13 -9.00 -4.92
N GLU A 72 5.28 -8.76 -5.93
CA GLU A 72 5.68 -8.85 -7.34
C GLU A 72 6.74 -7.79 -7.73
N LEU A 73 6.70 -6.59 -7.14
CA LEU A 73 7.75 -5.58 -7.33
C LEU A 73 9.09 -6.03 -6.76
N LEU A 74 9.08 -6.60 -5.55
CA LEU A 74 10.29 -7.12 -4.89
C LEU A 74 10.88 -8.30 -5.68
N GLU A 75 10.05 -9.23 -6.17
CA GLU A 75 10.48 -10.31 -7.06
C GLU A 75 11.12 -9.81 -8.37
N ALA A 76 10.68 -8.64 -8.86
CA ALA A 76 11.27 -7.99 -10.03
C ALA A 76 12.58 -7.23 -9.72
N GLY A 77 13.01 -7.21 -8.46
CA GLY A 77 14.21 -6.51 -7.98
C GLY A 77 14.03 -5.00 -7.86
N ILE A 78 12.83 -4.53 -7.55
CA ILE A 78 12.52 -3.12 -7.32
C ILE A 78 12.35 -2.92 -5.81
N ASP A 79 13.14 -2.02 -5.22
CA ASP A 79 12.99 -1.70 -3.79
C ASP A 79 11.68 -0.97 -3.54
N VAL A 80 11.02 -1.25 -2.41
CA VAL A 80 9.72 -0.67 -2.08
C VAL A 80 9.75 -0.04 -0.70
N PHE A 81 9.35 1.24 -0.61
CA PHE A 81 8.95 1.86 0.65
C PHE A 81 7.43 1.91 0.72
N THR A 82 6.89 1.52 1.88
CA THR A 82 5.46 1.44 2.12
C THR A 82 5.08 1.93 3.50
N THR A 83 3.78 2.06 3.74
CA THR A 83 3.21 2.43 5.04
C THR A 83 2.16 1.40 5.43
N VAL A 84 2.06 1.12 6.73
CA VAL A 84 1.02 0.25 7.28
C VAL A 84 0.70 0.70 8.69
N ASN A 85 -0.58 0.71 9.05
CA ASN A 85 -0.98 0.85 10.45
C ASN A 85 -1.01 -0.53 11.10
N VAL A 86 -0.46 -0.63 12.31
CA VAL A 86 -0.31 -1.87 13.09
C VAL A 86 -1.62 -2.66 13.27
N GLN A 87 -2.78 -2.00 13.25
CA GLN A 87 -4.09 -2.65 13.35
C GLN A 87 -4.40 -3.62 12.18
N HIS A 88 -3.68 -3.50 11.06
CA HIS A 88 -3.88 -4.33 9.88
C HIS A 88 -3.01 -5.60 9.85
N LEU A 89 -2.12 -5.80 10.84
CA LEU A 89 -1.40 -7.06 10.95
C LEU A 89 -2.35 -8.18 11.40
N GLU A 90 -2.27 -9.35 10.76
CA GLU A 90 -3.21 -10.45 11.00
C GLU A 90 -3.20 -10.91 12.46
N SER A 91 -2.02 -11.07 13.07
CA SER A 91 -1.89 -11.44 14.48
C SER A 91 -2.56 -10.49 15.46
N LEU A 92 -2.71 -9.21 15.09
CA LEU A 92 -3.27 -8.17 15.95
C LEU A 92 -4.77 -7.95 15.71
N ASN A 93 -5.32 -8.49 14.62
CA ASN A 93 -6.71 -8.33 14.27
C ASN A 93 -7.64 -8.91 15.35
N ASP A 94 -7.32 -10.10 15.89
CA ASP A 94 -8.11 -10.74 16.94
C ASP A 94 -8.10 -9.94 18.26
N VAL A 95 -6.95 -9.34 18.61
CA VAL A 95 -6.80 -8.51 19.80
C VAL A 95 -7.55 -7.18 19.65
N VAL A 96 -7.41 -6.52 18.50
CA VAL A 96 -8.07 -5.24 18.21
C VAL A 96 -9.59 -5.42 18.13
N SER A 97 -10.07 -6.50 17.51
CA SER A 97 -11.48 -6.85 17.44
C SER A 97 -12.07 -7.07 18.84
N GLY A 98 -11.35 -7.77 19.73
CA GLY A 98 -11.75 -7.99 21.12
C GLY A 98 -11.85 -6.72 21.97
N ILE A 99 -11.03 -5.70 21.68
CA ILE A 99 -11.00 -4.42 22.43
C ILE A 99 -11.99 -3.40 21.86
N THR A 100 -12.05 -3.28 20.53
CA THR A 100 -12.79 -2.20 19.86
C THR A 100 -14.17 -2.61 19.35
N GLY A 101 -14.42 -3.92 19.21
CA GLY A 101 -15.62 -4.46 18.57
C GLY A 101 -15.67 -4.25 17.04
N VAL A 102 -14.61 -3.71 16.44
CA VAL A 102 -14.51 -3.46 14.99
C VAL A 102 -13.67 -4.55 14.35
N GLN A 103 -14.23 -5.21 13.33
CA GLN A 103 -13.51 -6.22 12.55
C GLN A 103 -12.69 -5.54 11.44
N VAL A 104 -11.36 -5.67 11.50
CA VAL A 104 -10.47 -5.18 10.45
C VAL A 104 -10.53 -6.17 9.28
N ARG A 105 -11.01 -5.71 8.12
CA ARG A 105 -11.15 -6.57 6.92
C ARG A 105 -9.94 -6.52 6.00
N GLU A 106 -9.14 -5.47 6.14
CA GLU A 106 -7.96 -5.25 5.34
C GLU A 106 -6.75 -5.65 6.14
N THR A 107 -6.13 -6.77 5.80
CA THR A 107 -5.01 -7.33 6.56
C THR A 107 -3.77 -7.52 5.70
N VAL A 108 -2.63 -7.57 6.38
CA VAL A 108 -1.32 -7.99 5.86
C VAL A 108 -0.86 -9.21 6.67
N PRO A 109 -0.45 -10.31 6.01
CA PRO A 109 0.08 -11.48 6.71
C PRO A 109 1.36 -11.13 7.47
N ASP A 110 1.46 -11.58 8.72
CA ASP A 110 2.66 -11.40 9.54
C ASP A 110 3.95 -11.85 8.84
N PRO A 111 4.02 -13.01 8.15
CA PRO A 111 5.25 -13.43 7.48
C PRO A 111 5.72 -12.48 6.37
N PHE A 112 4.79 -11.77 5.71
CA PHE A 112 5.14 -10.77 4.71
C PHE A 112 5.72 -9.52 5.38
N PHE A 113 5.12 -9.08 6.48
CA PHE A 113 5.64 -7.96 7.27
C PHE A 113 7.00 -8.27 7.90
N ASP A 114 7.16 -9.46 8.47
CA ASP A 114 8.39 -9.91 9.12
C ASP A 114 9.57 -10.09 8.15
N ALA A 115 9.30 -10.20 6.86
CA ALA A 115 10.31 -10.27 5.81
C ALA A 115 10.85 -8.90 5.39
N ALA A 116 10.31 -7.78 5.92
CA ALA A 116 10.80 -6.45 5.61
C ALA A 116 12.25 -6.26 6.08
N ASP A 117 13.11 -5.74 5.19
CA ASP A 117 14.52 -5.49 5.52
C ASP A 117 14.69 -4.42 6.62
N ASP A 118 13.83 -3.40 6.62
CA ASP A 118 13.82 -2.31 7.59
C ASP A 118 12.39 -1.92 7.98
N VAL A 119 12.17 -1.67 9.28
CA VAL A 119 10.90 -1.19 9.82
C VAL A 119 11.14 0.04 10.68
N VAL A 120 10.47 1.14 10.36
CA VAL A 120 10.50 2.39 11.14
C VAL A 120 9.15 2.60 11.81
N LEU A 121 9.12 2.50 13.13
CA LEU A 121 7.92 2.83 13.92
C LEU A 121 7.77 4.36 13.99
N VAL A 122 6.61 4.85 13.52
CA VAL A 122 6.24 6.26 13.63
C VAL A 122 5.18 6.38 14.72
N ASP A 123 5.53 7.07 15.81
CA ASP A 123 4.61 7.38 16.92
C ASP A 123 4.20 8.86 16.88
N LEU A 124 2.98 9.14 17.36
CA LEU A 124 2.42 10.50 17.42
C LEU A 124 2.31 10.92 18.90
N PRO A 125 2.85 12.09 19.30
CA PRO A 125 2.76 12.60 20.66
C PRO A 125 1.35 13.09 21.05
#